data_AF-A0AAW7IU37-F1
#
_entry.id   AF-A0AAW7IU37-F1
#
_cell.length_a   1.000
_cell.length_b   1.000
_cell.length_c   1.000
_cell.angle_alpha   90.00
_cell.angle_beta   90.00
_cell.angle_gamma   90.00
#
_symmetry.space_group_name_H-M   'P 1'
#
loop_
_entity.id
_entity.type
_entity.pdbx_description
1 polymer ?
#
loop_
_entity_poly.entity_id
_entity_poly.type
_entity_poly.pdbx_seq_one_letter_code
_entity_poly.pdbx_strand_id
1 'polypeptide(L)'
;MSYLGKYLKMPPTFEMLQNLEEVIEKEGYSLGDLSLCLQVEFSPYEMTPYDVIPFANIGCDGIHYGFLTDFGMVSDLENAFIVCISPMDFDAPIKIVARNIREFVSLVCTMKDATTISNINLIKEEEQYISLFKELKKEIDEENEEQANYVVEKIRSTIGCKIIENVYNYVEKEIMTAREQQTILSTLDGIGIVSLGSMNRKHIKYKLEKDMEIKLEDVKSFFNSATTESKLAFIRDAQFTYIISDKIELKEWIINEMVKLGLNDEAGRLMKI
;
A
#
# COMPACT_ATOMS: atom_id res chain seq x y z
N MET A 1 1.12 -21.62 2.09
CA MET A 1 1.22 -20.43 2.97
C MET A 1 -0.09 -19.67 2.87
N SER A 2 -0.57 -19.13 3.99
CA SER A 2 -1.76 -18.26 4.00
C SER A 2 -1.50 -17.00 3.16
N TYR A 3 -2.55 -16.45 2.54
CA TYR A 3 -2.48 -15.14 1.86
C TYR A 3 -1.97 -14.03 2.80
N LEU A 4 -2.39 -14.12 4.06
CA LEU A 4 -2.02 -13.21 5.13
C LEU A 4 -0.61 -13.49 5.70
N GLY A 5 0.13 -14.45 5.16
CA GLY A 5 1.44 -14.82 5.68
C GLY A 5 1.39 -15.23 7.16
N LYS A 6 2.24 -14.62 7.99
CA LYS A 6 2.29 -14.81 9.45
C LYS A 6 1.06 -14.31 10.20
N TYR A 7 0.21 -13.48 9.59
CA TYR A 7 -0.98 -12.94 10.24
C TYR A 7 -2.11 -13.97 10.23
N LEU A 8 -2.69 -14.24 11.39
CA LEU A 8 -3.71 -15.28 11.56
C LEU A 8 -5.06 -14.89 10.94
N LYS A 9 -5.37 -13.59 10.91
CA LYS A 9 -6.66 -13.07 10.43
C LYS A 9 -6.54 -11.62 9.97
N MET A 10 -7.55 -11.18 9.21
CA MET A 10 -7.75 -9.78 8.86
C MET A 10 -8.02 -8.93 10.11
N PRO A 11 -7.73 -7.62 10.06
CA PRO A 11 -7.89 -6.77 11.22
C PRO A 11 -9.38 -6.47 11.52
N PRO A 12 -9.74 -6.16 12.78
CA PRO A 12 -11.14 -5.95 13.18
C PRO A 12 -11.90 -4.94 12.33
N THR A 13 -11.26 -3.85 11.89
CA THR A 13 -11.94 -2.86 11.03
C THR A 13 -12.31 -3.44 9.67
N PHE A 14 -11.49 -4.34 9.11
CA PHE A 14 -11.83 -5.04 7.87
C PHE A 14 -13.02 -5.98 8.07
N GLU A 15 -13.02 -6.78 9.15
CA GLU A 15 -14.15 -7.65 9.51
C GLU A 15 -15.45 -6.82 9.68
N MET A 16 -15.37 -5.63 10.28
CA MET A 16 -16.51 -4.72 10.40
C MET A 16 -17.02 -4.21 9.05
N LEU A 17 -16.14 -3.86 8.12
CA LEU A 17 -16.55 -3.46 6.77
C LEU A 17 -17.23 -4.60 6.01
N GLN A 18 -16.72 -5.83 6.11
CA GLN A 18 -17.35 -6.99 5.48
C GLN A 18 -18.76 -7.24 6.04
N ASN A 19 -18.90 -7.22 7.36
CA ASN A 19 -20.21 -7.37 8.00
C ASN A 19 -21.16 -6.23 7.62
N LEU A 20 -20.64 -5.01 7.44
CA LEU A 20 -21.43 -3.86 7.01
C LEU A 20 -21.93 -4.03 5.58
N GLU A 21 -21.08 -4.50 4.66
CA GLU A 21 -21.47 -4.81 3.27
C GLU A 21 -22.69 -5.73 3.23
N GLU A 22 -22.64 -6.85 3.95
CA GLU A 22 -23.75 -7.82 4.01
C GLU A 22 -25.06 -7.23 4.58
N VAL A 23 -24.98 -6.14 5.35
CA VAL A 23 -26.14 -5.45 5.90
C VAL A 23 -26.71 -4.47 4.89
N ILE A 24 -25.87 -3.62 4.29
CA ILE A 24 -26.30 -2.57 3.36
C ILE A 24 -26.72 -3.13 2.00
N GLU A 25 -26.17 -4.28 1.56
CA GLU A 25 -26.61 -5.00 0.36
C GLU A 25 -28.09 -5.38 0.43
N LYS A 26 -28.58 -5.76 1.63
CA LYS A 26 -30.01 -6.07 1.85
C LYS A 26 -30.91 -4.84 1.76
N GLU A 27 -30.32 -3.65 1.91
CA GLU A 27 -30.98 -2.35 1.79
C GLU A 27 -30.87 -1.79 0.36
N GLY A 28 -30.14 -2.46 -0.54
CA GLY A 28 -29.95 -2.04 -1.93
C GLY A 28 -28.73 -1.14 -2.17
N TYR A 29 -27.79 -1.09 -1.22
CA TYR A 29 -26.56 -0.28 -1.28
C TYR A 29 -25.33 -1.18 -1.21
N SER A 30 -24.15 -0.65 -1.54
CA SER A 30 -22.87 -1.37 -1.46
C SER A 30 -21.72 -0.42 -1.09
N LEU A 31 -20.64 -0.94 -0.50
CA LEU A 31 -19.37 -0.22 -0.43
C LEU A 31 -18.84 0.14 -1.83
N GLY A 32 -19.31 -0.54 -2.87
CA GLY A 32 -19.12 -0.16 -4.27
C GLY A 32 -19.68 1.22 -4.62
N ASP A 33 -20.66 1.74 -3.89
CA ASP A 33 -21.15 3.13 -4.04
C ASP A 33 -20.09 4.17 -3.61
N LEU A 34 -19.02 3.72 -2.96
CA LEU A 34 -17.80 4.49 -2.66
C LEU A 34 -16.59 4.00 -3.46
N SER A 35 -16.81 3.26 -4.56
CA SER A 35 -15.78 2.58 -5.35
C SER A 35 -14.88 1.65 -4.52
N LEU A 36 -15.37 1.11 -3.40
CA LEU A 36 -14.56 0.28 -2.49
C LEU A 36 -15.01 -1.18 -2.54
N CYS A 37 -14.27 -2.00 -3.27
CA CYS A 37 -14.49 -3.43 -3.34
C CYS A 37 -13.54 -4.15 -2.39
N LEU A 38 -14.05 -4.68 -1.28
CA LEU A 38 -13.25 -5.50 -0.37
C LEU A 38 -12.87 -6.82 -1.06
N GLN A 39 -11.60 -7.21 -0.96
CA GLN A 39 -11.14 -8.45 -1.55
C GLN A 39 -10.14 -9.16 -0.63
N VAL A 40 -10.47 -10.41 -0.35
CA VAL A 40 -9.54 -11.37 0.26
C VAL A 40 -8.92 -12.18 -0.89
N GLU A 41 -7.63 -12.53 -0.78
CA GLU A 41 -6.91 -13.28 -1.83
C GLU A 41 -6.82 -12.55 -3.17
N PHE A 42 -6.25 -11.34 -3.14
CA PHE A 42 -5.87 -10.62 -4.35
C PHE A 42 -4.64 -11.29 -5.01
N SER A 43 -4.63 -11.41 -6.34
CA SER A 43 -3.42 -11.77 -7.08
C SER A 43 -2.65 -10.49 -7.37
N PRO A 44 -1.57 -10.17 -6.62
CA PRO A 44 -0.87 -8.91 -6.77
C PRO A 44 -0.28 -8.76 -8.18
N TYR A 45 -0.29 -7.53 -8.67
CA TYR A 45 0.54 -7.17 -9.82
C TYR A 45 2.00 -7.24 -9.41
N GLU A 46 2.88 -7.41 -10.39
CA GLU A 46 4.31 -7.53 -10.16
C GLU A 46 4.91 -6.38 -9.34
N MET A 47 4.41 -5.16 -9.55
CA MET A 47 4.82 -3.96 -8.83
C MET A 47 4.23 -3.82 -7.42
N THR A 48 3.24 -4.62 -7.04
CA THR A 48 2.70 -4.60 -5.67
C THR A 48 3.79 -5.05 -4.71
N PRO A 49 4.27 -4.19 -3.79
CA PRO A 49 5.43 -4.52 -2.97
C PRO A 49 5.27 -5.87 -2.25
N TYR A 50 6.32 -6.69 -2.21
CA TYR A 50 6.19 -8.04 -1.66
C TYR A 50 5.75 -8.09 -0.20
N ASP A 51 5.95 -7.01 0.56
CA ASP A 51 5.52 -6.89 1.95
C ASP A 51 4.20 -6.14 2.12
N VAL A 52 3.40 -6.04 1.05
CA VAL A 52 2.04 -5.52 1.08
C VAL A 52 1.04 -6.67 0.99
N ILE A 53 0.01 -6.61 1.84
CA ILE A 53 -1.13 -7.51 1.79
C ILE A 53 -2.33 -6.71 1.28
N PRO A 54 -2.73 -6.87 0.01
CA PRO A 54 -3.93 -6.20 -0.50
C PRO A 54 -5.19 -6.59 0.28
N PHE A 55 -6.15 -5.68 0.38
CA PHE A 55 -7.44 -5.96 1.02
C PHE A 55 -8.63 -5.31 0.33
N ALA A 56 -8.39 -4.37 -0.58
CA ALA A 56 -9.44 -3.73 -1.35
C ALA A 56 -8.94 -3.32 -2.74
N ASN A 57 -9.86 -3.20 -3.69
CA ASN A 57 -9.62 -2.63 -5.01
C ASN A 57 -10.76 -1.68 -5.38
N ILE A 58 -10.61 -0.95 -6.48
CA ILE A 58 -11.64 -0.03 -6.99
C ILE A 58 -12.36 -0.57 -8.24
N GLY A 59 -12.09 -1.81 -8.66
CA GLY A 59 -12.67 -2.42 -9.86
C GLY A 59 -12.11 -1.93 -11.20
N CYS A 60 -11.20 -0.95 -11.21
CA CYS A 60 -10.64 -0.33 -12.41
C CYS A 60 -9.10 -0.32 -12.39
N ASP A 61 -8.48 -0.47 -13.56
CA ASP A 61 -7.03 -0.29 -13.81
C ASP A 61 -6.06 -1.07 -12.92
N GLY A 62 -6.56 -2.10 -12.24
CA GLY A 62 -5.80 -2.86 -11.26
C GLY A 62 -5.45 -2.07 -9.98
N ILE A 63 -6.05 -0.90 -9.76
CA ILE A 63 -5.81 -0.06 -8.59
C ILE A 63 -6.32 -0.78 -7.33
N HIS A 64 -5.46 -0.84 -6.31
CA HIS A 64 -5.76 -1.55 -5.07
C HIS A 64 -5.07 -0.95 -3.84
N TYR A 65 -5.61 -1.29 -2.68
CA TYR A 65 -5.10 -0.89 -1.37
C TYR A 65 -4.61 -2.10 -0.59
N GLY A 66 -3.54 -1.90 0.17
CA GLY A 66 -2.96 -2.97 0.97
C GLY A 66 -2.35 -2.51 2.28
N PHE A 67 -2.25 -3.45 3.22
CA PHE A 67 -1.51 -3.26 4.47
C PHE A 67 -0.02 -3.36 4.20
N LEU A 68 0.73 -2.31 4.52
CA LEU A 68 2.18 -2.33 4.54
C LEU A 68 2.66 -3.07 5.81
N THR A 69 3.22 -4.25 5.63
CA THR A 69 3.62 -5.12 6.74
C THR A 69 5.04 -4.89 7.22
N ASP A 70 5.81 -4.07 6.49
CA ASP A 70 7.24 -3.83 6.70
C ASP A 70 8.02 -5.14 6.80
N PHE A 71 7.93 -5.97 5.75
CA PHE A 71 8.49 -7.33 5.70
C PHE A 71 8.09 -8.19 6.91
N GLY A 72 6.81 -8.12 7.29
CA GLY A 72 6.29 -8.81 8.45
C GLY A 72 6.84 -8.28 9.78
N MET A 73 7.21 -7.01 9.89
CA MET A 73 7.59 -6.40 11.18
C MET A 73 6.40 -5.81 11.92
N VAL A 74 5.34 -5.41 11.22
CA VAL A 74 4.11 -4.95 11.87
C VAL A 74 3.52 -6.09 12.69
N SER A 75 3.20 -5.83 13.96
CA SER A 75 2.63 -6.83 14.86
C SER A 75 1.13 -7.05 14.64
N ASP A 76 0.43 -6.01 14.21
CA ASP A 76 -1.02 -5.98 14.07
C ASP A 76 -1.41 -5.18 12.82
N LEU A 77 -2.11 -5.82 11.89
CA LEU A 77 -2.58 -5.19 10.64
C LEU A 77 -3.56 -4.03 10.89
N GLU A 78 -4.23 -3.99 12.05
CA GLU A 78 -5.08 -2.86 12.42
C GLU A 78 -4.27 -1.56 12.53
N ASN A 79 -2.94 -1.65 12.73
CA ASN A 79 -2.04 -0.51 12.86
C ASN A 79 -1.07 -0.37 11.66
N ALA A 80 -1.19 -1.22 10.64
CA ALA A 80 -0.33 -1.15 9.46
C ALA A 80 -0.70 0.07 8.60
N PHE A 81 0.31 0.79 8.08
CA PHE A 81 0.07 1.81 7.06
C PHE A 81 -0.68 1.21 5.87
N ILE A 82 -1.52 2.02 5.23
CA ILE A 82 -2.25 1.64 4.03
C ILE A 82 -1.56 2.27 2.83
N VAL A 83 -1.21 1.43 1.87
CA VAL A 83 -0.65 1.84 0.58
C VAL A 83 -1.70 1.77 -0.51
N CYS A 84 -1.72 2.77 -1.38
CA CYS A 84 -2.41 2.76 -2.65
C CYS A 84 -1.43 2.37 -3.75
N ILE A 85 -1.80 1.36 -4.54
CA ILE A 85 -1.05 0.89 -5.69
C ILE A 85 -1.89 1.16 -6.93
N SER A 86 -1.35 1.93 -7.86
CA SER A 86 -1.95 2.31 -9.14
C SER A 86 -1.05 1.85 -10.28
N PRO A 87 -1.28 0.65 -10.85
CA PRO A 87 -0.38 0.09 -11.84
C PRO A 87 -0.20 0.91 -13.12
N MET A 88 -1.22 1.70 -13.46
CA MET A 88 -1.24 2.53 -14.66
C MET A 88 -0.50 3.87 -14.46
N ASP A 89 -0.16 4.24 -13.22
CA ASP A 89 0.61 5.46 -12.91
C ASP A 89 2.11 5.17 -12.94
N PHE A 90 2.66 4.99 -14.14
CA PHE A 90 4.03 4.49 -14.35
C PHE A 90 5.15 5.27 -13.63
N ASP A 91 4.95 6.56 -13.31
CA ASP A 91 5.95 7.40 -12.66
C ASP A 91 5.89 7.36 -11.13
N ALA A 92 4.71 7.18 -10.54
CA ALA A 92 4.48 7.21 -9.10
C ALA A 92 3.38 6.22 -8.69
N PRO A 93 3.56 4.92 -8.97
CA PRO A 93 2.47 3.97 -8.86
C PRO A 93 2.12 3.59 -7.42
N ILE A 94 2.92 4.01 -6.44
CA ILE A 94 2.77 3.58 -5.05
C ILE A 94 2.80 4.82 -4.15
N LYS A 95 1.85 4.88 -3.21
CA LYS A 95 1.79 5.95 -2.21
C LYS A 95 1.20 5.44 -0.90
N ILE A 96 1.69 5.92 0.23
CA ILE A 96 1.07 5.67 1.52
C ILE A 96 -0.06 6.67 1.73
N VAL A 97 -1.28 6.19 1.94
CA VAL A 97 -2.50 7.00 1.96
C VAL A 97 -3.22 7.02 3.31
N ALA A 98 -2.87 6.13 4.23
CA ALA A 98 -3.31 6.21 5.62
C ALA A 98 -2.32 5.58 6.60
N ARG A 99 -2.36 5.97 7.87
CA ARG A 99 -1.53 5.33 8.93
C ARG A 99 -2.08 3.97 9.39
N ASN A 100 -3.36 3.72 9.14
CA ASN A 100 -4.05 2.48 9.47
C ASN A 100 -5.38 2.38 8.73
N ILE A 101 -6.02 1.21 8.80
CA ILE A 101 -7.30 0.95 8.13
C ILE A 101 -8.44 1.86 8.63
N ARG A 102 -8.47 2.27 9.90
CA ARG A 102 -9.52 3.19 10.40
C ARG A 102 -9.40 4.57 9.79
N GLU A 103 -8.16 5.05 9.66
CA GLU A 103 -7.90 6.32 9.00
C GLU A 103 -8.11 6.22 7.49
N PHE A 104 -7.82 5.08 6.86
CA PHE A 104 -8.17 4.83 5.46
C PHE A 104 -9.69 4.88 5.25
N VAL A 105 -10.48 4.23 6.11
CA VAL A 105 -11.94 4.32 6.06
C VAL A 105 -12.41 5.77 6.24
N SER A 106 -11.77 6.52 7.14
CA SER A 106 -12.05 7.95 7.32
C SER A 106 -11.74 8.78 6.08
N LEU A 107 -10.64 8.44 5.37
CA LEU A 107 -10.30 9.06 4.10
C LEU A 107 -11.34 8.72 3.03
N VAL A 108 -11.71 7.44 2.84
CA VAL A 108 -12.77 7.03 1.90
C VAL A 108 -14.08 7.77 2.19
N CYS A 109 -14.50 7.85 3.46
CA CYS A 109 -15.71 8.60 3.83
C CYS A 109 -15.61 10.10 3.56
N THR A 110 -14.42 10.69 3.71
CA THR A 110 -14.19 12.11 3.42
C THR A 110 -14.26 12.39 1.93
N MET A 111 -13.64 11.51 1.13
CA MET A 111 -13.60 11.64 -0.32
C MET A 111 -14.91 11.23 -0.99
N LYS A 112 -15.72 10.42 -0.29
CA LYS A 112 -16.92 9.72 -0.79
C LYS A 112 -16.67 8.84 -2.02
N ASP A 113 -15.41 8.53 -2.30
CA ASP A 113 -14.98 7.74 -3.44
C ASP A 113 -13.52 7.28 -3.22
N ALA A 114 -13.30 5.97 -3.22
CA ALA A 114 -11.97 5.40 -3.11
C ALA A 114 -11.13 5.68 -4.37
N THR A 115 -11.72 5.71 -5.56
CA THR A 115 -11.01 5.99 -6.82
C THR A 115 -10.30 7.34 -6.76
N THR A 116 -10.94 8.36 -6.19
CA THR A 116 -10.32 9.67 -6.02
C THR A 116 -9.03 9.62 -5.18
N ILE A 117 -8.89 8.67 -4.25
CA ILE A 117 -7.67 8.51 -3.46
C ILE A 117 -6.49 8.10 -4.35
N SER A 118 -6.70 7.32 -5.43
CA SER A 118 -5.58 6.98 -6.32
C SER A 118 -5.08 8.17 -7.12
N ASN A 119 -5.96 9.13 -7.47
CA ASN A 119 -5.57 10.36 -8.16
C ASN A 119 -4.59 11.21 -7.33
N ILE A 120 -4.62 11.06 -6.00
CA ILE A 120 -3.67 11.72 -5.09
C ILE A 120 -2.23 11.26 -5.36
N ASN A 121 -1.99 10.07 -5.93
CA ASN A 121 -0.65 9.60 -6.27
C ASN A 121 0.11 10.56 -7.20
N LEU A 122 -0.63 11.26 -8.07
CA LEU A 122 -0.08 12.17 -9.07
C LEU A 122 0.11 13.60 -8.55
N ILE A 123 -0.36 13.90 -7.34
CA ILE A 123 -0.45 15.25 -6.81
C ILE A 123 0.62 15.49 -5.75
N LYS A 124 1.30 16.64 -5.85
CA LYS A 124 2.36 17.05 -4.91
C LYS A 124 2.09 18.40 -4.25
N GLU A 125 1.30 19.26 -4.90
CA GLU A 125 1.05 20.63 -4.43
C GLU A 125 -0.40 20.80 -3.94
N GLU A 126 -0.61 21.68 -2.97
CA GLU A 126 -1.93 21.90 -2.35
C GLU A 126 -2.97 22.42 -3.35
N GLU A 127 -2.56 23.30 -4.26
CA GLU A 127 -3.44 23.89 -5.27
C GLU A 127 -4.02 22.84 -6.23
N GLN A 128 -3.26 21.76 -6.48
CA GLN A 128 -3.70 20.65 -7.33
C GLN A 128 -4.76 19.81 -6.63
N TYR A 129 -4.66 19.59 -5.31
CA TYR A 129 -5.75 18.98 -4.53
C TYR A 129 -7.01 19.83 -4.61
N ILE A 130 -6.88 21.13 -4.37
CA ILE A 130 -8.02 22.06 -4.42
C ILE A 130 -8.69 22.02 -5.81
N SER A 131 -7.89 21.91 -6.87
CA SER A 131 -8.39 21.84 -8.25
C SER A 131 -9.11 20.51 -8.51
N LEU A 132 -8.52 19.38 -8.12
CA LEU A 132 -9.14 18.05 -8.19
C LEU A 132 -10.51 18.05 -7.46
N PHE A 133 -10.56 18.54 -6.22
CA PHE A 133 -11.82 18.61 -5.47
C PHE A 133 -12.88 19.49 -6.13
N LYS A 134 -12.48 20.56 -6.82
CA LYS A 134 -13.42 21.41 -7.56
C LYS A 134 -13.93 20.74 -8.82
N GLU A 135 -13.12 19.93 -9.49
CA GLU A 135 -13.50 19.18 -10.68
C GLU A 135 -14.46 18.06 -10.31
N LEU A 136 -14.11 17.25 -9.31
CA LEU A 136 -14.96 16.17 -8.82
C LEU A 136 -16.35 16.67 -8.43
N LYS A 137 -16.43 17.80 -7.71
CA LYS A 137 -17.72 18.41 -7.33
C LYS A 137 -18.61 18.81 -8.51
N LYS A 138 -18.07 19.02 -9.71
CA LYS A 138 -18.85 19.33 -10.91
C LYS A 138 -19.40 18.09 -11.61
N GLU A 139 -18.77 16.94 -11.36
CA GLU A 139 -19.09 15.66 -11.99
C GLU A 139 -19.99 14.79 -11.12
N ILE A 140 -20.28 15.22 -9.88
CA ILE A 140 -21.21 14.55 -8.99
C ILE A 140 -22.62 14.60 -9.58
N ASP A 141 -23.15 13.42 -9.85
CA ASP A 141 -24.56 13.19 -10.09
C ASP A 141 -25.32 13.10 -8.76
N GLU A 142 -26.54 13.65 -8.70
CA GLU A 142 -27.31 13.76 -7.46
C GLU A 142 -27.63 12.38 -6.86
N GLU A 143 -27.95 11.39 -7.70
CA GLU A 143 -28.25 10.02 -7.27
C GLU A 143 -27.02 9.33 -6.65
N ASN A 144 -25.87 9.45 -7.32
CA ASN A 144 -24.60 8.93 -6.81
C ASN A 144 -24.21 9.61 -5.47
N GLU A 145 -24.50 10.90 -5.30
CA GLU A 145 -24.20 11.59 -4.05
C GLU A 145 -25.06 11.08 -2.89
N GLU A 146 -26.36 10.85 -3.12
CA GLU A 146 -27.27 10.31 -2.11
C GLU A 146 -26.85 8.90 -1.66
N GLN A 147 -26.49 8.03 -2.60
CA GLN A 147 -25.99 6.68 -2.32
C GLN A 147 -24.70 6.74 -1.50
N ALA A 148 -23.71 7.52 -1.94
CA ALA A 148 -22.45 7.67 -1.23
C ALA A 148 -22.66 8.22 0.20
N ASN A 149 -23.54 9.22 0.37
CA ASN A 149 -23.88 9.78 1.69
C ASN A 149 -24.48 8.73 2.61
N TYR A 150 -25.39 7.89 2.10
CA TYR A 150 -26.00 6.82 2.87
C TYR A 150 -24.95 5.84 3.41
N VAL A 151 -24.07 5.37 2.52
CA VAL A 151 -23.01 4.41 2.87
C VAL A 151 -22.03 5.04 3.87
N VAL A 152 -21.66 6.31 3.70
CA VAL A 152 -20.82 7.05 4.66
C VAL A 152 -21.45 7.09 6.05
N GLU A 153 -22.76 7.35 6.16
CA GLU A 153 -23.45 7.36 7.45
C GLU A 153 -23.49 5.98 8.11
N LYS A 154 -23.67 4.92 7.32
CA LYS A 154 -23.61 3.53 7.80
C LYS A 154 -22.22 3.14 8.30
N ILE A 155 -21.17 3.55 7.58
CA ILE A 155 -19.78 3.37 8.03
C ILE A 155 -19.54 4.16 9.32
N ARG A 156 -19.96 5.43 9.37
CA ARG A 156 -19.74 6.31 10.53
C ARG A 156 -20.40 5.77 11.80
N SER A 157 -21.62 5.25 11.69
CA SER A 157 -22.35 4.67 12.82
C SER A 157 -21.79 3.32 13.29
N THR A 158 -21.17 2.55 12.39
CA THR A 158 -20.65 1.20 12.69
C THR A 158 -19.19 1.20 13.16
N ILE A 159 -18.33 1.91 12.45
CA ILE A 159 -16.87 1.85 12.61
C ILE A 159 -16.32 3.08 13.35
N GLY A 160 -17.05 4.20 13.28
CA GLY A 160 -16.60 5.49 13.79
C GLY A 160 -15.50 6.07 12.90
N CYS A 161 -15.90 6.87 11.92
CA CYS A 161 -14.98 7.59 11.04
C CYS A 161 -14.98 9.09 11.35
N LYS A 162 -13.84 9.75 11.11
CA LYS A 162 -13.70 11.21 11.26
C LYS A 162 -13.49 11.83 9.90
N ILE A 163 -14.24 12.89 9.59
CA ILE A 163 -14.02 13.65 8.36
C ILE A 163 -12.66 14.36 8.46
N ILE A 164 -11.87 14.23 7.40
CA ILE A 164 -10.54 14.84 7.28
C ILE A 164 -10.71 16.21 6.65
N GLU A 165 -10.54 17.27 7.45
CA GLU A 165 -10.80 18.65 6.99
C GLU A 165 -9.85 19.10 5.88
N ASN A 166 -8.57 18.73 5.97
CA ASN A 166 -7.56 19.02 4.95
C ASN A 166 -6.85 17.73 4.54
N VAL A 167 -7.34 17.13 3.45
CA VAL A 167 -6.81 15.87 2.90
C VAL A 167 -5.36 16.01 2.42
N TYR A 168 -4.99 17.14 1.83
CA TYR A 168 -3.61 17.41 1.44
C TYR A 168 -2.67 17.39 2.65
N ASN A 169 -3.00 18.15 3.70
CA ASN A 169 -2.20 18.19 4.92
C ASN A 169 -2.09 16.81 5.57
N TYR A 170 -3.20 16.08 5.61
CA TYR A 170 -3.21 14.72 6.14
C TYR A 170 -2.27 13.81 5.34
N VAL A 171 -2.45 13.68 4.02
CA VAL A 171 -1.70 12.71 3.21
C VAL A 171 -0.24 13.14 3.02
N GLU A 172 0.01 14.36 2.57
CA GLU A 172 1.37 14.80 2.18
C GLU A 172 2.25 15.18 3.37
N LYS A 173 1.67 15.57 4.50
CA LYS A 173 2.45 16.04 5.65
C LYS A 173 2.35 15.07 6.81
N GLU A 174 1.14 14.82 7.33
CA GLU A 174 1.00 14.05 8.57
C GLU A 174 1.41 12.58 8.40
N ILE A 175 0.95 11.91 7.34
CA ILE A 175 1.30 10.52 7.07
C ILE A 175 2.77 10.40 6.72
N MET A 176 3.26 11.24 5.80
CA MET A 176 4.67 11.19 5.37
C MET A 176 5.61 11.44 6.54
N THR A 177 5.33 12.44 7.39
CA THR A 177 6.10 12.67 8.63
C THR A 177 6.06 11.46 9.55
N ALA A 178 4.89 10.84 9.74
CA ALA A 178 4.76 9.66 10.59
C ALA A 178 5.55 8.47 10.03
N ARG A 179 5.62 8.32 8.69
CA ARG A 179 6.41 7.28 8.05
C ARG A 179 7.90 7.56 8.15
N GLU A 180 8.33 8.79 7.85
CA GLU A 180 9.73 9.22 7.92
C GLU A 180 10.35 8.97 9.30
N GLN A 181 9.58 9.17 10.37
CA GLN A 181 10.00 8.88 11.75
C GLN A 181 10.31 7.40 12.03
N GLN A 182 9.76 6.49 11.23
CA GLN A 182 9.97 5.04 11.35
C GLN A 182 11.05 4.52 10.40
N THR A 183 11.24 5.17 9.26
CA THR A 183 12.17 4.74 8.22
C THR A 183 13.61 5.17 8.50
N ILE A 184 14.56 4.29 8.22
CA ILE A 184 16.00 4.57 8.31
C ILE A 184 16.70 4.61 6.94
N LEU A 185 16.05 4.06 5.91
CA LEU A 185 16.49 4.10 4.53
C LEU A 185 15.29 4.43 3.65
N SER A 186 15.44 5.40 2.75
CA SER A 186 14.45 5.60 1.69
C SER A 186 14.48 4.43 0.70
N THR A 187 13.50 4.36 -0.20
CA THR A 187 13.48 3.44 -1.36
C THR A 187 12.86 4.16 -2.55
N LEU A 188 13.04 3.62 -3.76
CA LEU A 188 12.59 4.23 -5.01
C LEU A 188 11.07 4.35 -5.10
N ASP A 189 10.34 3.43 -4.47
CA ASP A 189 8.88 3.43 -4.36
C ASP A 189 8.34 4.41 -3.29
N GLY A 190 9.21 5.15 -2.60
CA GLY A 190 8.83 6.13 -1.58
C GLY A 190 8.41 5.56 -0.23
N ILE A 191 8.36 4.24 -0.03
CA ILE A 191 7.87 3.63 1.22
C ILE A 191 8.97 3.59 2.31
N GLY A 192 10.21 3.32 1.94
CA GLY A 192 11.35 3.20 2.85
C GLY A 192 11.38 1.91 3.67
N ILE A 193 12.50 1.69 4.36
CA ILE A 193 12.76 0.55 5.24
C ILE A 193 12.81 1.02 6.70
N VAL A 194 12.04 0.36 7.55
CA VAL A 194 12.05 0.59 9.00
C VAL A 194 13.23 -0.09 9.68
N SER A 195 13.60 0.39 10.88
CA SER A 195 14.73 -0.19 11.61
C SER A 195 14.41 -1.54 12.24
N LEU A 196 15.23 -2.57 11.96
CA LEU A 196 15.15 -3.89 12.58
C LEU A 196 15.90 -3.98 13.93
N GLY A 197 16.58 -2.90 14.36
CA GLY A 197 17.40 -2.93 15.57
C GLY A 197 18.20 -1.67 15.84
N SER A 198 19.39 -1.81 16.43
CA SER A 198 20.18 -0.67 16.92
C SER A 198 20.55 0.32 15.81
N MET A 199 20.05 1.56 15.94
CA MET A 199 20.21 2.73 15.05
C MET A 199 21.65 3.14 14.69
N ASN A 200 22.68 2.46 15.20
CA ASN A 200 24.09 2.86 15.07
C ASN A 200 24.88 2.08 13.99
N ARG A 201 24.20 1.34 13.11
CA ARG A 201 24.87 0.66 12.00
C ARG A 201 24.94 1.56 10.78
N LYS A 202 26.09 1.57 10.10
CA LYS A 202 26.22 2.25 8.81
C LYS A 202 25.51 1.41 7.75
N HIS A 203 24.41 1.93 7.23
CA HIS A 203 23.68 1.31 6.13
C HIS A 203 24.25 1.77 4.79
N ILE A 204 24.37 0.84 3.84
CA ILE A 204 24.83 1.11 2.48
C ILE A 204 23.69 0.78 1.54
N LYS A 205 23.32 1.71 0.66
CA LYS A 205 22.36 1.46 -0.41
C LYS A 205 23.07 0.95 -1.65
N TYR A 206 22.50 -0.08 -2.26
CA TYR A 206 22.81 -0.43 -3.64
C TYR A 206 22.03 0.52 -4.54
N LYS A 207 22.71 1.30 -5.38
CA LYS A 207 22.02 2.24 -6.28
C LYS A 207 21.48 1.46 -7.48
N LEU A 208 20.16 1.46 -7.62
CA LEU A 208 19.47 0.93 -8.79
C LEU A 208 18.84 2.08 -9.56
N GLU A 209 18.80 1.91 -10.88
CA GLU A 209 18.15 2.81 -11.82
C GLU A 209 17.29 1.95 -12.75
N LYS A 210 16.28 2.58 -13.37
CA LYS A 210 15.45 1.91 -14.37
C LYS A 210 16.33 1.43 -15.53
N ASP A 211 16.04 0.23 -16.03
CA ASP A 211 16.77 -0.41 -17.14
C ASP A 211 18.26 -0.70 -16.85
N MET A 212 18.70 -0.65 -15.59
CA MET A 212 20.07 -0.95 -15.20
C MET A 212 20.41 -2.43 -15.40
N GLU A 213 21.46 -2.72 -16.17
CA GLU A 213 22.04 -4.06 -16.22
C GLU A 213 22.84 -4.35 -14.95
N ILE A 214 22.31 -5.24 -14.10
CA ILE A 214 23.06 -5.75 -12.93
C ILE A 214 23.60 -7.17 -13.17
N LYS A 215 24.79 -7.46 -12.63
CA LYS A 215 25.37 -8.80 -12.59
C LYS A 215 25.06 -9.45 -11.25
N LEU A 216 24.68 -10.73 -11.28
CA LEU A 216 24.32 -11.48 -10.08
C LEU A 216 25.46 -11.49 -9.04
N GLU A 217 26.71 -11.49 -9.48
CA GLU A 217 27.91 -11.54 -8.65
C GLU A 217 28.10 -10.24 -7.85
N ASP A 218 27.72 -9.09 -8.43
CA ASP A 218 27.74 -7.80 -7.74
C ASP A 218 26.66 -7.76 -6.64
N VAL A 219 25.47 -8.32 -6.94
CA VAL A 219 24.39 -8.45 -5.96
C VAL A 219 24.80 -9.40 -4.82
N LYS A 220 25.38 -10.55 -5.12
CA LYS A 220 25.93 -11.50 -4.13
C LYS A 220 26.96 -10.83 -3.23
N SER A 221 27.91 -10.10 -3.82
CA SER A 221 28.94 -9.35 -3.09
C SER A 221 28.34 -8.32 -2.15
N PHE A 222 27.33 -7.58 -2.62
CA PHE A 222 26.57 -6.64 -1.79
C PHE A 222 25.88 -7.35 -0.63
N PHE A 223 25.09 -8.39 -0.85
CA PHE A 223 24.37 -9.11 0.22
C PHE A 223 25.31 -9.73 1.25
N ASN A 224 26.52 -10.15 0.86
CA ASN A 224 27.49 -10.71 1.80
C ASN A 224 28.02 -9.67 2.80
N SER A 225 28.00 -8.38 2.46
CA SER A 225 28.52 -7.30 3.29
C SER A 225 27.45 -6.36 3.86
N ALA A 226 26.25 -6.37 3.26
CA ALA A 226 25.15 -5.48 3.60
C ALA A 226 24.44 -5.84 4.91
N THR A 227 23.96 -4.81 5.60
CA THR A 227 22.99 -4.96 6.71
C THR A 227 21.67 -5.55 6.22
N THR A 228 20.84 -6.09 7.11
CA THR A 228 19.53 -6.61 6.72
C THR A 228 18.68 -5.51 6.10
N GLU A 229 18.67 -4.31 6.66
CA GLU A 229 17.90 -3.17 6.15
C GLU A 229 18.38 -2.74 4.76
N SER A 230 19.69 -2.80 4.52
CA SER A 230 20.27 -2.59 3.18
C SER A 230 19.81 -3.64 2.16
N LYS A 231 19.66 -4.91 2.57
CA LYS A 231 19.15 -5.98 1.70
C LYS A 231 17.66 -5.79 1.40
N LEU A 232 16.87 -5.42 2.40
CA LEU A 232 15.45 -5.12 2.22
C LEU A 232 15.23 -3.94 1.27
N ALA A 233 16.05 -2.88 1.41
CA ALA A 233 16.03 -1.74 0.49
C ALA A 233 16.34 -2.18 -0.95
N PHE A 234 17.36 -3.05 -1.15
CA PHE A 234 17.64 -3.61 -2.45
C PHE A 234 16.44 -4.40 -3.01
N ILE A 235 15.82 -5.29 -2.22
CA ILE A 235 14.70 -6.12 -2.70
C ILE A 235 13.55 -5.23 -3.18
N ARG A 236 13.22 -4.20 -2.41
CA ARG A 236 12.16 -3.23 -2.74
C ARG A 236 12.51 -2.41 -4.00
N ASP A 237 13.72 -1.86 -4.07
CA ASP A 237 14.17 -1.07 -5.23
C ASP A 237 14.29 -1.93 -6.50
N ALA A 238 14.75 -3.18 -6.38
CA ALA A 238 14.89 -4.12 -7.49
C ALA A 238 13.53 -4.65 -7.99
N GLN A 239 12.54 -4.76 -7.10
CA GLN A 239 11.16 -5.02 -7.49
C GLN A 239 10.59 -3.81 -8.24
N PHE A 240 10.72 -2.61 -7.69
CA PHE A 240 10.18 -1.39 -8.29
C PHE A 240 10.74 -1.11 -9.69
N THR A 241 11.99 -1.53 -9.94
CA THR A 241 12.66 -1.40 -11.24
C THR A 241 12.48 -2.62 -12.16
N TYR A 242 11.65 -3.61 -11.79
CA TYR A 242 11.37 -4.84 -12.54
C TYR A 242 12.58 -5.78 -12.78
N ILE A 243 13.76 -5.41 -12.26
CA ILE A 243 15.02 -6.13 -12.47
C ILE A 243 14.95 -7.59 -11.97
N ILE A 244 14.20 -7.84 -10.89
CA ILE A 244 14.05 -9.19 -10.35
C ILE A 244 13.35 -10.10 -11.35
N SER A 245 12.27 -9.65 -11.97
CA SER A 245 11.45 -10.53 -12.82
C SER A 245 12.03 -10.75 -14.20
N ASP A 246 12.78 -9.77 -14.72
CA ASP A 246 13.47 -9.89 -16.01
C ASP A 246 14.59 -10.95 -15.98
N LYS A 247 15.03 -11.39 -14.79
CA LYS A 247 16.20 -12.26 -14.62
C LYS A 247 15.90 -13.46 -13.72
N ILE A 248 15.55 -14.59 -14.34
CA ILE A 248 15.20 -15.85 -13.64
C ILE A 248 16.26 -16.26 -12.59
N GLU A 249 17.55 -16.24 -12.95
CA GLU A 249 18.63 -16.61 -12.01
C GLU A 249 18.72 -15.68 -10.80
N LEU A 250 18.49 -14.37 -11.01
CA LEU A 250 18.47 -13.39 -9.93
C LEU A 250 17.25 -13.60 -9.04
N LYS A 251 16.08 -13.82 -9.64
CA LYS A 251 14.83 -14.12 -8.93
C LYS A 251 14.98 -15.31 -8.00
N GLU A 252 15.45 -16.44 -8.52
CA GLU A 252 15.67 -17.66 -7.73
C GLU A 252 16.67 -17.42 -6.59
N TRP A 253 17.73 -16.65 -6.85
CA TRP A 253 18.71 -16.34 -5.81
C TRP A 253 18.13 -15.40 -4.74
N ILE A 254 17.38 -14.36 -5.12
CA ILE A 254 16.72 -13.44 -4.19
C ILE A 254 15.70 -14.16 -3.32
N ILE A 255 14.91 -15.07 -3.90
CA ILE A 255 13.98 -15.93 -3.14
C ILE A 255 14.73 -16.68 -2.04
N ASN A 256 15.87 -17.29 -2.35
CA ASN A 256 16.67 -18.02 -1.37
C ASN A 256 17.23 -17.09 -0.28
N GLU A 257 17.65 -15.88 -0.61
CA GLU A 257 18.10 -14.90 0.39
C GLU A 257 16.95 -14.41 1.26
N MET A 258 15.76 -14.16 0.70
CA MET A 258 14.55 -13.80 1.46
C MET A 258 14.19 -14.88 2.47
N VAL A 259 14.22 -16.16 2.07
CA VAL A 259 14.00 -17.29 2.99
C VAL A 259 15.04 -17.32 4.12
N LYS A 260 16.33 -17.09 3.82
CA LYS A 260 17.38 -17.00 4.86
C LYS A 260 17.18 -15.83 5.83
N LEU A 261 16.57 -14.74 5.36
CA LEU A 261 16.18 -13.60 6.20
C LEU A 261 14.88 -13.84 7.00
N GLY A 262 14.21 -14.99 6.81
CA GLY A 262 12.95 -15.31 7.48
C GLY A 262 11.70 -14.79 6.77
N LEU A 263 11.84 -14.20 5.58
CA LEU A 263 10.79 -13.56 4.78
C LEU A 263 10.03 -14.58 3.92
N ASN A 264 9.54 -15.64 4.55
CA ASN A 264 8.93 -16.78 3.84
C ASN A 264 7.67 -16.36 3.07
N ASP A 265 6.88 -15.44 3.63
CA ASP A 265 5.62 -15.00 3.04
C ASP A 265 5.87 -14.12 1.81
N GLU A 266 6.79 -13.17 1.91
CA GLU A 266 7.21 -12.29 0.82
C GLU A 266 7.88 -13.09 -0.30
N ALA A 267 8.75 -14.05 0.05
CA ALA A 267 9.35 -14.96 -0.92
C ALA A 267 8.28 -15.80 -1.64
N GLY A 268 7.26 -16.27 -0.90
CA GLY A 268 6.13 -16.98 -1.47
C GLY A 268 5.28 -16.14 -2.43
N ARG A 269 5.21 -14.82 -2.24
CA ARG A 269 4.57 -13.89 -3.19
C ARG A 269 5.41 -13.74 -4.45
N LEU A 270 6.74 -13.53 -4.31
CA LEU A 270 7.66 -13.45 -5.45
C LEU A 270 7.68 -14.73 -6.30
N MET A 271 7.52 -15.92 -5.70
CA MET A 271 7.44 -17.19 -6.44
C MET A 271 6.19 -17.33 -7.33
N LYS A 272 5.12 -16.57 -7.05
CA LYS A 272 3.82 -16.69 -7.75
C LYS A 272 3.66 -15.72 -8.91
N ILE A 273 4.40 -14.62 -8.88
CA ILE A 273 4.60 -13.69 -10.00
C ILE A 273 5.55 -14.37 -10.99
#